data_AF-A0A7W9ZI35-F1
#
_entry.id   AF-A0A7W9ZI35-F1
#
_cell.length_a   1.000
_cell.length_b   1.000
_cell.length_c   1.000
_cell.angle_alpha   90.00
_cell.angle_beta   90.00
_cell.angle_gamma   90.00
#
_symmetry.space_group_name_H-M   'P 1'
#
loop_
_entity.id
_entity.type
_entity.pdbx_description
1 polymer ?
#
loop_
_entity_poly.entity_id
_entity_poly.type
_entity_poly.pdbx_seq_one_letter_code
_entity_poly.pdbx_strand_id
1 'polypeptide(L)'
;MSLSPSRMTRGTRLLLISLLATLIVLTGGGTKVALDLRDRNARITALEAELEQTRQRLAATEVSLSERSTQLAVTEKEKADLTKKLDASYAAVSVGGRVDFPVLRGMAREGDTVATFAKREGTTPDVVLALNPWLKGHKGPLADRASLWIPKR
;
A
#
# COMPACT_ATOMS: atom_id res chain seq x y z
N MET A 1 48.38 -69.66 -61.77
CA MET A 1 47.17 -68.90 -61.36
C MET A 1 47.56 -68.00 -60.20
N SER A 2 47.72 -66.70 -60.46
CA SER A 2 48.15 -65.71 -59.47
C SER A 2 46.92 -65.14 -58.76
N LEU A 3 46.79 -65.39 -57.45
CA LEU A 3 45.71 -64.85 -56.61
C LEU A 3 46.20 -63.55 -55.96
N SER A 4 45.52 -62.45 -56.29
CA SER A 4 45.82 -61.08 -55.90
C SER A 4 45.69 -60.84 -54.37
N PRO A 5 46.67 -60.23 -53.68
CA PRO A 5 46.62 -59.98 -52.23
C PRO A 5 45.78 -58.76 -51.82
N SER A 6 44.98 -58.18 -52.72
CA SER A 6 44.32 -56.87 -52.52
C SER A 6 42.97 -56.91 -51.79
N ARG A 7 42.41 -58.10 -51.48
CA ARG A 7 41.07 -58.23 -50.87
C ARG A 7 41.07 -58.32 -49.33
N MET A 8 42.10 -58.90 -48.69
CA MET A 8 42.14 -59.06 -47.23
C MET A 8 42.35 -57.75 -46.46
N THR A 9 43.03 -56.76 -47.06
CA THR A 9 43.28 -55.44 -46.46
C THR A 9 42.07 -54.50 -46.50
N ARG A 10 41.06 -54.78 -47.34
CA ARG A 10 39.86 -53.94 -47.44
C ARG A 10 38.82 -54.27 -46.36
N GLY A 11 38.62 -55.55 -46.04
CA GLY A 11 37.64 -55.98 -45.03
C GLY A 11 38.00 -55.57 -43.61
N THR A 12 39.28 -55.70 -43.23
CA THR A 12 39.79 -55.26 -41.92
C THR A 12 39.74 -53.74 -41.75
N ARG A 13 40.00 -52.98 -42.83
CA ARG A 13 39.86 -51.50 -42.80
C ARG A 13 38.41 -51.05 -42.60
N LEU A 14 37.44 -51.72 -43.24
CA LEU A 14 36.02 -51.38 -43.07
C LEU A 14 35.51 -51.70 -41.65
N LEU A 15 35.96 -52.80 -41.05
CA LEU A 15 35.65 -53.13 -39.65
C LEU A 15 36.22 -52.12 -38.67
N LEU A 16 37.47 -51.69 -38.86
CA LEU A 16 38.11 -50.66 -38.02
C LEU A 16 37.40 -49.31 -38.14
N ILE A 17 36.99 -48.91 -39.36
CA ILE A 17 36.25 -47.65 -39.56
C ILE A 17 34.86 -47.71 -38.90
N SER A 18 34.16 -48.85 -39.01
CA SER A 18 32.86 -49.06 -38.36
C SER A 18 32.97 -49.02 -36.83
N LEU A 19 33.99 -49.67 -36.27
CA LEU A 19 34.25 -49.68 -34.84
C LEU A 19 34.63 -48.28 -34.32
N LEU A 20 35.43 -47.53 -35.09
CA LEU A 20 35.82 -46.16 -34.74
C LEU A 20 34.61 -45.22 -34.83
N ALA A 21 33.77 -45.37 -35.87
CA ALA A 21 32.56 -44.57 -36.03
C ALA A 21 31.55 -44.84 -34.91
N THR A 22 31.34 -46.09 -34.52
CA THR A 22 30.47 -46.43 -33.39
C THR A 22 31.03 -45.93 -32.07
N LEU A 23 32.34 -45.99 -31.85
CA LEU A 23 32.98 -45.45 -30.65
C LEU A 23 32.86 -43.90 -30.57
N ILE A 24 33.02 -43.20 -31.69
CA ILE A 24 32.87 -41.73 -31.78
C ILE A 24 31.41 -41.32 -31.53
N VAL A 25 30.44 -42.08 -32.05
CA VAL A 25 29.01 -41.82 -31.81
C VAL A 25 28.64 -42.09 -30.35
N LEU A 26 29.16 -43.18 -29.74
CA LEU A 26 28.89 -43.50 -28.33
C LEU A 26 29.49 -42.46 -27.37
N THR A 27 30.73 -42.05 -27.60
CA THR A 27 31.43 -41.06 -26.77
C THR A 27 30.92 -39.64 -27.01
N GLY A 28 30.59 -39.27 -28.25
CA GLY A 28 30.03 -37.97 -28.62
C GLY A 28 28.57 -37.78 -28.18
N GLY A 29 27.76 -38.85 -28.13
CA GLY A 29 26.39 -38.81 -27.63
C GLY A 29 26.31 -38.69 -26.10
N GLY A 30 27.09 -39.50 -25.38
CA GLY A 30 27.11 -39.47 -23.90
C GLY A 30 27.62 -38.16 -23.32
N THR A 31 28.61 -37.52 -23.97
CA THR A 31 29.15 -36.21 -23.55
C THR A 31 28.14 -35.08 -23.73
N LYS A 32 27.37 -35.07 -24.83
CA LYS A 32 26.30 -34.08 -25.04
C LYS A 32 25.19 -34.20 -24.00
N VAL A 33 24.75 -35.42 -23.70
CA VAL A 33 23.72 -35.65 -22.66
C VAL A 33 24.23 -35.25 -21.28
N ALA A 34 25.48 -35.57 -20.94
CA ALA A 34 26.07 -35.18 -19.65
C ALA A 34 26.19 -33.64 -19.50
N LEU A 35 26.54 -32.93 -20.58
CA LEU A 35 26.60 -31.47 -20.59
C LEU A 35 25.20 -30.84 -20.47
N ASP A 36 24.20 -31.37 -21.17
CA ASP A 36 22.81 -30.90 -21.09
C ASP A 36 22.22 -31.13 -19.69
N LEU A 37 22.46 -32.30 -19.08
CA LEU A 37 22.04 -32.57 -17.70
C LEU A 37 22.72 -31.63 -16.70
N ARG A 38 24.00 -31.32 -16.91
CA ARG A 38 24.73 -30.37 -16.08
C ARG A 38 24.18 -28.95 -16.20
N ASP A 39 23.86 -28.51 -17.42
CA ASP A 39 23.26 -27.19 -17.66
C ASP A 39 21.85 -27.10 -17.04
N ARG A 40 21.03 -28.13 -17.21
CA ARG A 40 19.70 -28.22 -16.57
C ARG A 40 19.80 -28.20 -15.05
N ASN A 41 20.72 -28.96 -14.45
CA ASN A 41 20.93 -28.92 -13.01
C ASN A 41 21.38 -27.53 -12.54
N ALA A 42 22.27 -26.86 -13.27
CA ALA A 42 22.66 -25.49 -12.95
C ALA A 42 21.47 -24.51 -13.01
N ARG A 43 20.60 -24.65 -14.01
CA ARG A 43 19.37 -23.85 -14.13
C ARG A 43 18.39 -24.12 -12.99
N ILE A 44 18.21 -25.39 -12.60
CA ILE A 44 17.34 -25.77 -11.47
C ILE A 44 17.85 -25.11 -10.18
N THR A 45 19.15 -25.23 -9.89
CA THR A 45 19.75 -24.59 -8.70
C THR A 45 19.60 -23.07 -8.73
N ALA A 46 19.75 -22.44 -9.91
CA ALA A 46 19.54 -21.00 -10.05
C ALA A 46 18.08 -20.59 -9.80
N LEU A 47 17.12 -21.34 -10.35
CA LEU A 47 15.69 -21.11 -10.14
C LEU A 47 15.27 -21.34 -8.69
N GLU A 48 15.82 -22.36 -8.02
CA GLU A 48 15.59 -22.61 -6.59
C GLU A 48 16.10 -21.43 -5.73
N ALA A 49 17.28 -20.89 -6.05
CA ALA A 49 17.83 -19.73 -5.37
C ALA A 49 16.99 -18.47 -5.59
N GLU A 50 16.50 -18.23 -6.81
CA GLU A 50 15.62 -17.10 -7.12
C GLU A 50 14.24 -17.24 -6.44
N LEU A 51 13.69 -18.46 -6.40
CA LEU A 51 12.44 -18.75 -5.72
C LEU A 51 12.58 -18.51 -4.20
N GLU A 52 13.71 -18.90 -3.61
CA GLU A 52 13.97 -18.62 -2.20
C GLU A 52 14.15 -17.11 -1.94
N GLN A 53 14.85 -16.40 -2.83
CA GLN A 53 14.99 -14.95 -2.73
C GLN A 53 13.64 -14.22 -2.84
N THR A 54 12.77 -14.65 -3.76
CA THR A 54 11.43 -14.07 -3.92
C THR A 54 10.54 -14.36 -2.72
N ARG A 55 10.61 -15.56 -2.13
CA ARG A 55 9.93 -15.88 -0.87
C ARG A 55 10.38 -15.00 0.28
N GLN A 56 11.68 -14.78 0.43
CA GLN A 56 12.22 -13.90 1.48
C GLN A 56 11.77 -12.45 1.27
N ARG A 57 11.76 -11.95 0.04
CA ARG A 57 11.24 -10.61 -0.29
C ARG A 57 9.75 -10.50 0.01
N LEU A 58 8.96 -11.52 -0.36
CA LEU A 58 7.53 -11.56 -0.06
C LEU A 58 7.28 -11.51 1.44
N ALA A 59 7.93 -12.37 2.22
CA ALA A 59 7.81 -12.38 3.68
C ALA A 59 8.17 -11.02 4.29
N ALA A 60 9.25 -10.37 3.83
CA ALA A 60 9.63 -9.04 4.29
C ALA A 60 8.57 -7.98 3.92
N THR A 61 7.99 -8.03 2.72
CA THR A 61 6.93 -7.11 2.32
C THR A 61 5.63 -7.33 3.09
N GLU A 62 5.29 -8.58 3.40
CA GLU A 62 4.10 -8.93 4.21
C GLU A 62 4.23 -8.38 5.63
N VAL A 63 5.41 -8.52 6.25
CA VAL A 63 5.69 -7.93 7.57
C VAL A 63 5.56 -6.40 7.51
N SER A 64 6.17 -5.75 6.52
CA SER A 64 6.07 -4.28 6.40
C SER A 64 4.64 -3.79 6.14
N LEU A 65 3.84 -4.53 5.35
CA LEU A 65 2.43 -4.21 5.14
C LEU A 65 1.61 -4.38 6.42
N SER A 66 1.87 -5.43 7.18
CA SER A 66 1.26 -5.64 8.50
C SER A 66 1.56 -4.47 9.44
N GLU A 67 2.83 -4.08 9.58
CA GLU A 67 3.23 -2.94 10.40
C GLU A 67 2.54 -1.64 9.95
N ARG A 68 2.55 -1.34 8.65
CA ARG A 68 1.86 -0.15 8.10
C ARG A 68 0.36 -0.18 8.37
N SER A 69 -0.28 -1.34 8.28
CA SER A 69 -1.71 -1.47 8.59
C SER A 69 -2.01 -1.13 10.06
N THR A 70 -1.15 -1.58 10.99
CA THR A 70 -1.31 -1.27 12.41
C THR A 70 -1.09 0.21 12.71
N GLN A 71 -0.09 0.82 12.06
CA GLN A 71 0.18 2.26 12.17
C GLN A 71 -1.01 3.08 11.64
N LEU A 72 -1.58 2.70 10.50
CA LEU A 72 -2.76 3.38 9.95
C LEU A 72 -3.93 3.33 10.95
N ALA A 73 -4.23 2.17 11.52
CA ALA A 73 -5.29 2.03 12.51
C ALA A 73 -5.07 2.91 13.75
N VAL A 74 -3.83 3.03 14.22
CA VAL A 74 -3.48 3.94 15.33
C VAL A 74 -3.69 5.40 14.93
N THR A 75 -3.17 5.82 13.78
CA THR A 75 -3.32 7.21 13.31
C THR A 75 -4.77 7.61 13.05
N GLU A 76 -5.61 6.69 12.57
CA GLU A 76 -7.04 6.91 12.39
C GLU A 76 -7.75 7.11 13.73
N LYS A 77 -7.41 6.30 14.74
CA LYS A 77 -7.92 6.47 16.10
C LYS A 77 -7.50 7.81 16.70
N GLU A 78 -6.23 8.18 16.58
CA GLU A 78 -5.72 9.46 17.05
C GLU A 78 -6.41 10.64 16.37
N LYS A 79 -6.62 10.59 15.06
CA LYS A 79 -7.38 11.61 14.32
C LYS A 79 -8.82 11.71 14.82
N ALA A 80 -9.48 10.58 15.08
CA ALA A 80 -10.84 10.58 15.63
C ALA A 80 -10.88 11.21 17.04
N ASP A 81 -9.90 10.90 17.89
CA ASP A 81 -9.79 11.47 19.23
C ASP A 81 -9.47 12.97 19.21
N LEU A 82 -8.59 13.41 18.31
CA LEU A 82 -8.31 14.83 18.08
C LEU A 82 -9.55 15.58 17.58
N THR A 83 -10.31 14.99 16.66
CA THR A 83 -11.56 15.57 16.14
C THR A 83 -12.57 15.74 17.27
N LYS A 84 -12.74 14.74 18.14
CA LYS A 84 -13.60 14.83 19.33
C LYS A 84 -13.14 15.93 20.30
N LYS A 85 -11.83 16.03 20.56
CA LYS A 85 -11.28 17.10 21.43
C LYS A 85 -11.51 18.48 20.83
N LEU A 86 -11.33 18.61 19.51
CA LEU A 86 -11.59 19.84 18.79
C LEU A 86 -13.07 20.21 18.89
N ASP A 87 -13.98 19.28 18.62
CA ASP A 87 -15.42 19.50 18.75
C ASP A 87 -15.82 19.91 20.18
N ALA A 88 -15.26 19.26 21.20
CA ALA A 88 -15.47 19.62 22.59
C ALA A 88 -14.98 21.04 22.92
N SER A 89 -13.88 21.49 22.30
CA SER A 89 -13.37 22.85 22.49
C SER A 89 -14.25 23.94 21.89
N TYR A 90 -15.08 23.61 20.89
CA TYR A 90 -16.05 24.52 20.28
C TYR A 90 -17.47 24.40 20.86
N ALA A 91 -17.70 23.44 21.77
CA ALA A 91 -19.03 23.17 22.30
C ALA A 91 -19.63 24.39 23.01
N ALA A 92 -20.94 24.57 22.85
CA ALA A 92 -21.64 25.68 23.45
C ALA A 92 -21.65 25.57 24.99
N VAL A 93 -21.29 26.66 25.67
CA VAL A 93 -21.23 26.73 27.13
C VAL A 93 -22.28 27.70 27.65
N SER A 94 -22.97 27.34 28.73
CA SER A 94 -23.93 28.23 29.40
C SER A 94 -23.25 29.53 29.84
N VAL A 95 -23.90 30.66 29.59
CA VAL A 95 -23.41 31.95 30.07
C VAL A 95 -23.66 32.02 31.57
N GLY A 96 -22.60 31.84 32.37
CA GLY A 96 -22.68 31.79 33.83
C GLY A 96 -23.12 33.12 34.44
N GLY A 97 -24.09 33.06 35.35
CA GLY A 97 -24.58 34.18 36.14
C GLY A 97 -25.52 33.71 37.25
N ARG A 98 -25.90 34.61 38.16
CA ARG A 98 -26.92 34.32 39.21
C ARG A 98 -28.34 34.17 38.65
N VAL A 99 -28.53 34.51 37.37
CA VAL A 99 -29.81 34.50 36.67
C VAL A 99 -29.69 33.51 35.52
N ASP A 100 -30.71 32.66 35.33
CA ASP A 100 -30.77 31.74 34.20
C ASP A 100 -31.11 32.52 32.93
N PHE A 101 -30.12 32.72 32.06
CA PHE A 101 -30.31 33.35 30.77
C PHE A 101 -30.67 32.26 29.74
N PRO A 102 -31.69 32.46 28.88
CA PRO A 102 -32.10 31.48 27.87
C PRO A 102 -31.15 31.46 26.65
N VAL A 103 -29.85 31.69 26.87
CA VAL A 103 -28.82 31.72 25.83
C VAL A 103 -27.57 30.94 26.25
N LEU A 104 -26.93 30.31 25.27
CA LEU A 104 -25.61 29.68 25.37
C LEU A 104 -24.58 30.49 24.58
N ARG A 105 -23.30 30.28 24.89
CA ARG A 105 -22.17 30.81 24.12
C ARG A 105 -21.59 29.69 23.25
N GLY A 106 -21.87 29.73 21.96
CA GLY A 106 -21.22 28.89 20.95
C GLY A 106 -19.95 29.56 20.41
N MET A 107 -19.00 28.78 19.90
CA MET A 107 -17.80 29.29 19.25
C MET A 107 -17.80 28.95 17.76
N ALA A 108 -17.55 29.96 16.92
CA ALA A 108 -17.35 29.77 15.49
C ALA A 108 -16.03 29.01 15.25
N ARG A 109 -16.03 28.16 14.22
CA ARG A 109 -14.86 27.47 13.69
C ARG A 109 -14.32 28.24 12.50
N GLU A 110 -13.05 28.03 12.19
CA GLU A 110 -12.45 28.53 10.96
C GLU A 110 -13.31 28.21 9.72
N GLY A 111 -13.59 29.24 8.91
CA GLY A 111 -14.41 29.13 7.71
C GLY A 111 -15.93 29.12 7.93
N ASP A 112 -16.41 29.15 9.19
CA ASP A 112 -17.84 29.25 9.45
C ASP A 112 -18.41 30.55 8.90
N THR A 113 -19.58 30.48 8.28
CA THR A 113 -20.45 31.63 8.06
C THR A 113 -21.56 31.63 9.10
N VAL A 114 -22.31 32.72 9.21
CA VAL A 114 -23.51 32.76 10.08
C VAL A 114 -24.46 31.61 9.75
N ALA A 115 -24.60 31.26 8.47
CA ALA A 115 -25.48 30.19 8.05
C ALA A 115 -24.99 28.79 8.45
N THR A 116 -23.70 28.50 8.26
CA THR A 116 -23.13 27.19 8.63
C THR A 116 -23.03 27.03 10.15
N PHE A 117 -22.70 28.11 10.86
CA PHE A 117 -22.72 28.16 12.32
C PHE A 117 -24.13 27.89 12.86
N ALA A 118 -25.14 28.61 12.37
CA ALA A 118 -26.53 28.42 12.78
C ALA A 118 -26.99 26.97 12.56
N LYS A 119 -26.66 26.37 11.41
CA LYS A 119 -26.99 24.98 11.12
C LYS A 119 -26.32 24.00 12.09
N ARG A 120 -25.04 24.19 12.44
CA ARG A 120 -24.32 23.34 13.40
C ARG A 120 -24.94 23.42 14.78
N GLU A 121 -25.23 24.63 15.24
CA GLU A 121 -25.89 24.87 16.52
C GLU A 121 -27.42 24.62 16.44
N GLY A 122 -27.91 24.08 15.30
CA GLY A 122 -29.29 23.83 14.90
C GLY A 122 -30.29 24.91 15.30
N THR A 123 -29.95 26.14 14.94
CA THR A 123 -30.80 27.32 14.95
C THR A 123 -30.90 27.89 13.54
N THR A 124 -31.47 29.07 13.36
CA THR A 124 -31.54 29.75 12.06
C THR A 124 -30.58 30.94 11.99
N PRO A 125 -30.12 31.35 10.80
CA PRO A 125 -29.26 32.51 10.64
C PRO A 125 -29.89 33.78 11.24
N ASP A 126 -31.21 33.94 11.08
CA ASP A 126 -31.95 35.09 11.59
C ASP A 126 -31.95 35.14 13.13
N VAL A 127 -32.08 33.99 13.79
CA VAL A 127 -32.00 33.92 15.26
C VAL A 127 -30.59 34.25 15.75
N VAL A 128 -29.55 33.76 15.06
CA VAL A 128 -28.16 34.13 15.38
C VAL A 128 -27.95 35.64 15.21
N LEU A 129 -28.42 36.25 14.12
CA LEU A 129 -28.29 37.70 13.90
C LEU A 129 -29.12 38.53 14.89
N ALA A 130 -30.27 38.02 15.35
CA ALA A 130 -31.10 38.66 16.36
C ALA A 130 -30.39 38.70 17.73
N LEU A 131 -29.72 37.60 18.11
CA LEU A 131 -28.96 37.49 19.36
C LEU A 131 -27.57 38.13 19.29
N ASN A 132 -27.03 38.36 18.09
CA ASN A 132 -25.71 38.95 17.88
C ASN A 132 -25.80 40.17 16.95
N PRO A 133 -26.35 41.32 17.40
CA PRO A 133 -26.62 42.46 16.53
C PRO A 133 -25.37 43.07 15.89
N TRP A 134 -24.19 42.87 16.50
CA TRP A 134 -22.90 43.33 15.95
C TRP A 134 -22.47 42.58 14.68
N LEU A 135 -23.12 41.46 14.35
CA LEU A 135 -22.91 40.74 13.08
C LEU A 135 -23.78 41.27 11.93
N LYS A 136 -24.70 42.23 12.19
CA LYS A 136 -25.56 42.77 11.14
C LYS A 136 -24.72 43.41 10.03
N GLY A 137 -24.91 42.94 8.80
CA GLY A 137 -24.14 43.40 7.65
C GLY A 137 -22.78 42.70 7.47
N HIS A 138 -22.41 41.75 8.33
CA HIS A 138 -21.22 40.93 8.14
C HIS A 138 -21.39 40.05 6.90
N LYS A 139 -20.49 40.22 5.92
CA LYS A 139 -20.48 39.47 4.67
C LYS A 139 -19.16 38.71 4.59
N GLY A 140 -19.14 37.50 5.11
CA GLY A 140 -17.94 36.66 5.06
C GLY A 140 -17.89 35.61 6.16
N PRO A 141 -16.77 34.87 6.25
CA PRO A 141 -16.54 33.96 7.34
C PRO A 141 -16.44 34.72 8.67
N LEU A 142 -16.92 34.08 9.73
CA LEU A 142 -16.72 34.48 11.10
C LEU A 142 -15.25 34.24 11.46
N ALA A 143 -14.72 35.08 12.36
CA ALA A 143 -13.38 34.85 12.89
C ALA A 143 -13.35 33.51 13.64
N ASP A 144 -12.23 32.78 13.52
CA ASP A 144 -12.06 31.54 14.28
C ASP A 144 -12.19 31.82 15.78
N ARG A 145 -12.89 30.93 16.48
CA ARG A 145 -13.24 31.03 17.91
C ARG A 145 -14.06 32.27 18.29
N ALA A 146 -14.70 32.96 17.33
CA ALA A 146 -15.63 34.03 17.66
C ALA A 146 -16.75 33.51 18.55
N SER A 147 -16.92 34.12 19.71
CA SER A 147 -17.98 33.77 20.67
C SER A 147 -19.30 34.40 20.24
N LEU A 148 -20.33 33.57 20.09
CA LEU A 148 -21.66 33.96 19.62
C LEU A 148 -22.73 33.48 20.59
N TRP A 149 -23.75 34.29 20.77
CA TRP A 149 -24.91 33.94 21.57
C TRP A 149 -25.89 33.13 20.72
N ILE A 150 -26.34 32.00 21.25
CA ILE A 150 -27.34 31.11 20.64
C ILE A 150 -28.43 30.81 21.65
N PRO A 151 -29.67 30.48 21.23
CA PRO A 151 -30.72 30.15 22.18
C PRO A 151 -30.40 28.83 22.91
N LYS A 152 -30.75 28.77 24.20
CA LYS A 152 -30.77 27.51 24.97
C LYS A 152 -31.95 26.67 24.46
N ARG A 153 -31.74 25.37 24.23
CA ARG A 153 -32.78 24.42 23.82
C ARG A 153 -33.33 23.64 25.02
#